data_AF-A0A955K0Q6-F1
#
_entry.id   AF-A0A955K0Q6-F1
#
_cell.length_a   1.000
_cell.length_b   1.000
_cell.length_c   1.000
_cell.angle_alpha   90.00
_cell.angle_beta   90.00
_cell.angle_gamma   90.00
#
_symmetry.space_group_name_H-M   'P 1'
#
loop_
_entity.id
_entity.type
_entity.pdbx_description
1 polymer ?
#
loop_
_entity_poly.entity_id
_entity_poly.type
_entity_poly.pdbx_seq_one_letter_code
_entity_poly.pdbx_strand_id
1 'polypeptide(L)'
;MSNHKQFSEEQAKSIGESIGISWDKVDINEFRMGLTVELEHGSHDPETNVIDDNEQMAGKIAWAHLKEIRDYYTRLKKMEDEGEAYWEAKNTR
;
A
#
# COMPACT_ATOMS: atom_id res chain seq x y z
N MET A 1 -14.76 -10.39 3.57
CA MET A 1 -13.83 -9.84 2.57
C MET A 1 -13.94 -8.35 2.68
N SER A 2 -12.93 -7.73 3.28
CA SER A 2 -12.81 -6.27 3.38
C SER A 2 -12.77 -5.71 1.97
N ASN A 3 -13.54 -4.65 1.71
CA ASN A 3 -13.63 -4.07 0.38
C ASN A 3 -12.40 -3.16 0.18
N HIS A 4 -11.23 -3.76 -0.07
CA HIS A 4 -9.98 -3.01 -0.22
C HIS A 4 -10.08 -2.08 -1.41
N LYS A 5 -9.74 -0.80 -1.20
CA LYS A 5 -9.76 0.20 -2.26
C LYS A 5 -8.70 -0.15 -3.30
N GLN A 6 -9.15 -0.57 -4.49
CA GLN A 6 -8.28 -0.83 -5.62
C GLN A 6 -8.19 0.41 -6.50
N PHE A 7 -6.96 0.74 -6.88
CA PHE A 7 -6.68 1.83 -7.81
C PHE A 7 -6.46 1.27 -9.21
N SER A 8 -7.00 1.94 -10.23
CA SER A 8 -6.53 1.72 -11.60
C SER A 8 -5.11 2.25 -11.77
N GLU A 9 -4.43 1.83 -12.84
CA GLU A 9 -3.12 2.38 -13.17
C GLU A 9 -3.19 3.90 -13.39
N GLU A 10 -4.24 4.38 -14.05
CA GLU A 10 -4.46 5.81 -14.32
C GLU A 10 -4.69 6.62 -13.03
N GLN A 11 -5.44 6.06 -12.07
CA GLN A 11 -5.65 6.71 -10.77
C GLN A 11 -4.34 6.79 -9.99
N ALA A 12 -3.59 5.69 -9.90
CA ALA A 12 -2.29 5.68 -9.25
C ALA A 12 -1.32 6.66 -9.92
N LYS A 13 -1.34 6.73 -11.25
CA LYS A 13 -0.53 7.68 -12.00
C LYS A 13 -0.88 9.13 -11.67
N SER A 14 -2.17 9.47 -11.68
CA SER A 14 -2.65 10.81 -11.35
C SER A 14 -2.23 11.24 -9.94
N ILE A 15 -2.38 10.36 -8.95
CA ILE A 15 -1.97 10.62 -7.57
C ILE A 15 -0.45 10.82 -7.49
N GLY A 16 0.32 9.92 -8.10
CA GLY A 16 1.79 10.01 -8.11
C GLY A 16 2.30 11.31 -8.76
N GLU A 17 1.72 11.71 -9.88
CA GLU A 17 2.04 12.98 -10.55
C GLU A 17 1.70 14.19 -9.66
N SER A 18 0.56 14.16 -8.95
CA SER A 18 0.15 15.23 -8.03
C SER A 18 1.11 15.44 -6.85
N ILE A 19 1.85 14.40 -6.45
CA ILE A 19 2.85 14.46 -5.37
C ILE A 19 4.30 14.53 -5.88
N GLY A 20 4.50 14.62 -7.20
CA GLY A 20 5.81 14.83 -7.83
C GLY A 20 6.64 13.57 -8.09
N ILE A 21 6.03 12.39 -8.19
CA ILE A 21 6.72 11.17 -8.61
C ILE A 21 7.15 11.28 -10.06
N SER A 22 8.36 10.81 -10.32
CA SER A 22 8.89 10.60 -11.67
C SER A 22 8.94 9.09 -11.97
N TRP A 23 8.22 8.68 -13.01
CA TRP A 23 8.02 7.27 -13.38
C TRP A 23 9.25 6.60 -14.00
N ASP A 24 10.35 7.34 -14.22
CA ASP A 24 11.66 6.78 -14.58
C ASP A 24 12.33 6.05 -13.39
N LYS A 25 11.92 6.38 -12.16
CA LYS A 25 12.55 5.89 -10.92
C LYS A 25 11.69 4.93 -10.14
N VAL A 26 10.37 5.09 -10.23
CA VAL A 26 9.36 4.37 -9.45
C VAL A 26 8.54 3.49 -10.38
N ASP A 27 8.42 2.20 -10.04
CA ASP A 27 7.50 1.30 -10.72
C ASP A 27 6.06 1.65 -10.33
N ILE A 28 5.21 1.87 -11.34
CA ILE A 28 3.81 2.23 -11.13
C ILE A 28 3.01 1.12 -10.44
N ASN A 29 3.35 -0.15 -10.64
CA ASN A 29 2.66 -1.26 -10.00
C ASN A 29 2.98 -1.32 -8.50
N GLU A 30 4.24 -1.12 -8.13
CA GLU A 30 4.65 -1.03 -6.73
C GLU A 30 3.97 0.16 -6.03
N PHE A 31 3.92 1.32 -6.69
CA PHE A 31 3.21 2.48 -6.15
C PHE A 31 1.71 2.23 -5.98
N ARG A 32 1.08 1.59 -6.97
CA ARG A 32 -0.34 1.23 -6.94
C ARG A 32 -0.65 0.24 -5.82
N MET A 33 0.20 -0.76 -5.62
CA MET A 33 0.10 -1.68 -4.48
C MET A 33 0.21 -0.91 -3.17
N GLY A 34 1.18 0.00 -3.08
CA GLY A 34 1.35 0.84 -1.90
C GLY A 34 0.13 1.70 -1.56
N LEU A 35 -0.48 2.35 -2.55
CA LEU A 35 -1.72 3.10 -2.32
C LEU A 35 -2.81 2.25 -1.69
N THR A 36 -3.00 1.01 -2.15
CA THR A 36 -3.98 0.10 -1.57
C THR A 36 -3.62 -0.30 -0.14
N VAL A 37 -2.34 -0.62 0.13
CA VAL A 37 -1.88 -1.02 1.46
C VAL A 37 -2.01 0.12 2.46
N GLU A 38 -1.52 1.32 2.14
CA GLU A 38 -1.57 2.44 3.10
C GLU A 38 -3.02 2.85 3.42
N LEU A 39 -3.94 2.72 2.46
CA LEU A 39 -5.37 3.01 2.66
C LEU A 39 -6.14 1.91 3.42
N GLU A 40 -5.56 0.73 3.60
CA GLU A 40 -6.06 -0.28 4.54
C GLU A 40 -5.83 0.10 6.01
N HIS A 41 -5.07 1.18 6.26
CA HIS A 41 -4.91 1.74 7.61
C HIS A 41 -5.63 3.10 7.72
N GLY A 42 -6.72 3.23 6.97
CA GLY A 42 -7.54 4.43 6.88
C GLY A 42 -8.71 4.47 7.85
N SER A 43 -9.77 5.20 7.49
CA SER A 43 -10.89 5.50 8.39
C SER A 43 -11.72 4.30 8.83
N HIS A 44 -11.58 3.16 8.14
CA HIS A 44 -12.27 1.93 8.47
C HIS A 44 -11.73 1.23 9.73
N ASP A 45 -10.50 1.55 10.15
CA ASP A 45 -9.93 1.12 11.43
C ASP A 45 -9.55 2.35 12.28
N PRO A 46 -10.47 2.86 13.11
CA PRO A 46 -10.23 4.06 13.91
C PRO A 46 -9.07 3.94 14.91
N GLU A 47 -8.67 2.72 15.30
CA GLU A 47 -7.56 2.52 16.24
C GLU A 47 -6.21 2.79 15.57
N THR A 48 -6.10 2.49 14.27
CA THR A 48 -4.87 2.68 13.49
C THR A 48 -4.97 3.75 12.41
N ASN A 49 -6.07 4.51 12.34
CA ASN A 49 -6.28 5.55 11.33
C ASN A 49 -5.29 6.70 11.49
N VAL A 50 -4.32 6.77 10.58
CA VAL A 50 -3.28 7.81 10.57
C VAL A 50 -3.34 8.75 9.36
N ILE A 51 -4.13 8.41 8.34
CA ILE A 51 -4.19 9.17 7.08
C ILE A 51 -5.58 9.71 6.73
N ASP A 52 -6.63 9.31 7.43
CA ASP A 52 -8.03 9.73 7.19
C ASP A 52 -8.45 9.59 5.71
N ASP A 53 -8.13 8.43 5.12
CA ASP A 53 -8.34 8.09 3.70
C ASP A 53 -7.75 9.08 2.69
N ASN A 54 -6.78 9.91 3.10
CA ASN A 54 -6.14 10.89 2.23
C ASN A 54 -5.16 10.21 1.26
N GLU A 55 -5.59 10.09 -0.01
CA GLU A 55 -4.83 9.45 -1.08
C GLU A 55 -3.44 10.08 -1.33
N GLN A 56 -3.29 11.39 -1.12
CA GLN A 56 -1.98 12.04 -1.29
C GLN A 56 -1.03 11.71 -0.13
N MET A 57 -1.56 11.56 1.09
CA MET A 57 -0.76 11.12 2.23
C MET A 57 -0.35 9.66 2.06
N ALA A 58 -1.29 8.78 1.70
CA ALA A 58 -1.00 7.39 1.33
C ALA A 58 0.09 7.31 0.25
N GLY A 59 -0.04 8.09 -0.82
CA GLY A 59 0.96 8.17 -1.88
C GLY A 59 2.32 8.64 -1.40
N LYS A 60 2.40 9.61 -0.49
CA LYS A 60 3.68 10.07 0.07
C LYS A 60 4.37 9.00 0.93
N ILE A 61 3.60 8.24 1.70
CA ILE A 61 4.13 7.13 2.52
C ILE A 61 4.65 6.03 1.59
N ALA A 62 3.83 5.62 0.61
CA ALA A 62 4.26 4.64 -0.38
C ALA A 62 5.51 5.06 -1.15
N TRP A 63 5.59 6.33 -1.52
CA TRP A 63 6.78 6.87 -2.17
C TRP A 63 8.01 6.87 -1.25
N ALA A 64 7.85 7.09 0.05
CA ALA A 64 8.95 7.03 1.00
C ALA A 64 9.56 5.62 1.04
N HIS A 65 8.73 4.58 1.15
CA HIS A 65 9.19 3.20 1.13
C HIS A 65 9.86 2.81 -0.19
N LEU A 66 9.30 3.24 -1.33
CA LEU A 66 9.90 2.96 -2.65
C LEU A 66 11.22 3.68 -2.90
N LYS A 67 11.55 4.73 -2.13
CA LYS A 67 12.89 5.34 -2.12
C LYS A 67 13.91 4.51 -1.36
N GLU A 68 13.47 3.72 -0.39
CA GLU A 68 14.35 2.87 0.42
C GLU A 68 14.57 1.52 -0.28
N ILE A 69 13.49 0.89 -0.75
CA ILE A 69 13.51 -0.41 -1.42
C ILE A 69 12.55 -0.35 -2.61
N ARG A 70 13.07 -0.56 -3.82
CA ARG A 70 12.30 -0.33 -5.07
C ARG A 70 11.13 -1.30 -5.28
N ASP A 71 11.20 -2.48 -4.66
CA ASP A 71 10.20 -3.57 -4.69
C ASP A 71 9.55 -3.80 -3.31
N TYR A 72 9.45 -2.73 -2.50
CA TYR A 72 9.01 -2.79 -1.11
C TYR A 72 7.68 -3.51 -0.94
N TYR A 73 6.66 -3.20 -1.75
CA TYR A 73 5.31 -3.73 -1.56
C TYR A 73 5.19 -5.18 -2.03
N THR A 74 5.96 -5.59 -3.03
CA THR A 74 6.10 -7.01 -3.36
C THR A 74 6.69 -7.81 -2.19
N ARG A 75 7.72 -7.26 -1.51
CA ARG A 75 8.33 -7.91 -0.34
C ARG A 75 7.39 -7.93 0.87
N LEU A 76 6.70 -6.82 1.12
CA LEU A 76 5.74 -6.68 2.19
C LEU A 76 4.65 -7.75 2.05
N LYS A 77 4.03 -7.82 0.87
CA LYS A 77 2.99 -8.82 0.60
C LYS A 77 3.46 -10.24 0.91
N LYS A 78 4.67 -10.60 0.51
CA LYS A 78 5.23 -11.93 0.80
C LYS A 78 5.35 -12.18 2.31
N MET A 79 5.84 -11.20 3.06
CA MET A 79 5.98 -11.30 4.51
C MET A 79 4.63 -11.43 5.21
N GLU A 80 3.61 -10.70 4.74
CA GLU A 80 2.24 -10.77 5.26
C GLU A 80 1.60 -12.12 4.98
N ASP A 81 1.70 -12.61 3.73
CA ASP A 81 1.20 -13.95 3.34
C ASP A 81 1.83 -15.06 4.22
N GLU A 82 3.15 -14.96 4.50
CA GLU A 82 3.85 -15.89 5.40
C GLU A 82 3.35 -15.81 6.85
N GLY A 83 3.07 -14.60 7.33
CA GLY A 83 2.54 -14.34 8.68
C GLY A 83 1.11 -14.85 8.87
N GLU A 84 0.23 -14.60 7.90
CA GLU A 84 -1.15 -15.09 7.89
C GLU A 84 -1.18 -16.61 7.94
N ALA A 85 -0.48 -17.28 7.01
CA ALA A 85 -0.41 -18.74 6.95
C ALA A 85 0.11 -19.37 8.25
N TYR A 86 1.10 -18.74 8.90
CA TYR A 86 1.63 -19.21 10.18
C TYR A 86 0.58 -19.18 11.31
N TRP A 87 -0.17 -18.08 11.42
CA TRP A 87 -1.17 -17.93 12.48
C TRP A 87 -2.45 -18.72 12.22
N GLU A 88 -2.89 -18.83 10.96
CA GLU A 88 -3.99 -19.71 10.57
C GLU A 88 -3.73 -21.16 10.98
N ALA A 89 -2.52 -21.67 10.70
CA ALA A 89 -2.11 -23.03 11.06
C ALA A 89 -2.03 -23.27 12.58
N LYS A 90 -1.84 -22.21 13.37
CA LYS A 90 -1.88 -22.28 14.84
C LYS A 90 -3.28 -22.23 15.41
N ASN A 91 -4.17 -21.46 14.78
CA ASN A 91 -5.56 -21.28 15.23
C ASN A 91 -6.48 -22.47 14.86
N THR A 92 -6.02 -23.36 13.98
CA THR A 92 -6.72 -24.61 13.62
C THR A 92 -6.35 -25.81 14.50
N ARG A 93 -5.59 -25.62 15.59
CA ARG A 93 -5.22 -26.64 16.58
C ARG A 93 -5.85 -26.36 17.94
#